data_AF-A0A957LER1-F1
#
_entry.id   AF-A0A957LER1-F1
#
_cell.length_a   1.000
_cell.length_b   1.000
_cell.length_c   1.000
_cell.angle_alpha   90.00
_cell.angle_beta   90.00
_cell.angle_gamma   90.00
#
_symmetry.space_group_name_H-M   'P 1'
#
loop_
_entity.id
_entity.type
_entity.pdbx_description
1 polymer ?
#
loop_
_entity_poly.entity_id
_entity_poly.type
_entity_poly.pdbx_seq_one_letter_code
_entity_poly.pdbx_strand_id
1 'polypeptide(L)'
;TSYAATIEEMCASPDDTIGFIPAQGYVLANQRCGVTVGGAAVRFGLSWYAAQFVVPADSEAESLEDLAGMSWCIPDFGSTSGYLYPSVALQELGIEPGEVIEAGGHNNSMLAVYNGECDFATAFFSPPLLPGRTWVYGVDSPEIWRDADEEPVRTEEGRTFVAGGPDEGGYRILDARSSVTDTAPDIFSETRILALTEQIPNDTVSFGPEFPLSTANEIVNALVDFTASDACLESICSEDFYNWTGLEPVADRFYDPVRSLMSILGISEEDVLGDG
;
A
#
# COMPACT_ATOMS: atom_id res chain seq x y z
N THR A 1 0.88 17.16 -11.57
CA THR A 1 2.23 16.93 -12.14
C THR A 1 2.44 15.44 -12.24
N SER A 2 3.10 14.94 -13.29
CA SER A 2 3.50 13.53 -13.35
C SER A 2 4.69 13.27 -12.43
N TYR A 3 4.89 12.04 -11.98
CA TYR A 3 6.06 11.69 -11.16
C TYR A 3 7.37 11.97 -11.90
N ALA A 4 7.41 11.72 -13.21
CA ALA A 4 8.54 12.09 -14.05
C ALA A 4 8.87 13.59 -13.96
N ALA A 5 7.88 14.46 -14.13
CA ALA A 5 8.09 15.91 -14.04
C ALA A 5 8.55 16.35 -12.65
N THR A 6 8.06 15.71 -11.58
CA THR A 6 8.54 15.99 -10.23
C THR A 6 10.00 15.58 -10.04
N ILE A 7 10.40 14.41 -10.53
CA ILE A 7 11.78 13.93 -10.44
C ILE A 7 12.73 14.81 -11.25
N GLU A 8 12.34 15.20 -12.46
CA GLU A 8 13.10 16.15 -13.29
C GLU A 8 13.35 17.46 -12.55
N GLU A 9 12.31 18.04 -11.95
CA GLU A 9 12.44 19.31 -11.21
C GLU A 9 13.36 19.16 -10.00
N MET A 10 13.21 18.07 -9.23
CA MET A 10 14.09 17.83 -8.08
C MET A 10 15.56 17.65 -8.47
N CYS A 11 15.84 17.08 -9.64
CA CYS A 11 17.20 16.98 -10.16
C CYS A 11 17.70 18.28 -10.78
N ALA A 12 16.82 19.10 -11.37
CA ALA A 12 17.18 20.38 -11.99
C ALA A 12 17.41 21.51 -10.97
N SER A 13 16.71 21.44 -9.84
CA SER A 13 16.70 22.44 -8.76
C SER A 13 17.08 21.78 -7.44
N PRO A 14 18.37 21.43 -7.25
CA PRO A 14 18.79 20.48 -6.21
C PRO A 14 18.81 21.04 -4.79
N ASP A 15 18.80 22.37 -4.61
CA ASP A 15 18.96 23.04 -3.31
C ASP A 15 17.67 23.61 -2.71
N ASP A 16 16.57 23.66 -3.46
CA ASP A 16 15.32 24.31 -3.04
C ASP A 16 14.04 23.52 -3.31
N THR A 17 14.15 22.24 -3.69
CA THR A 17 12.99 21.37 -3.98
C THR A 17 12.62 20.41 -2.86
N ILE A 18 11.30 20.20 -2.71
CA ILE A 18 10.69 19.21 -1.82
C ILE A 18 9.63 18.45 -2.63
N GLY A 19 9.69 17.13 -2.61
CA GLY A 19 8.80 16.23 -3.32
C GLY A 19 7.98 15.36 -2.36
N PHE A 20 6.68 15.27 -2.61
CA PHE A 20 5.78 14.30 -1.98
C PHE A 20 5.55 13.22 -3.03
N ILE A 21 6.40 12.20 -3.04
CA ILE A 21 6.48 11.23 -4.15
C ILE A 21 6.36 9.78 -3.63
N PRO A 22 5.77 8.87 -4.42
CA PRO A 22 5.71 7.46 -4.07
C PRO A 22 7.10 6.86 -3.86
N ALA A 23 7.13 5.76 -3.11
CA ALA A 23 8.36 5.03 -2.80
C ALA A 23 9.22 4.72 -4.04
N GLN A 24 8.61 4.25 -5.14
CA GLN A 24 9.32 3.97 -6.39
C GLN A 24 9.91 5.24 -7.03
N GLY A 25 9.16 6.34 -7.03
CA GLY A 25 9.64 7.62 -7.55
C GLY A 25 10.83 8.15 -6.75
N TYR A 26 10.81 7.98 -5.43
CA TYR A 26 11.95 8.31 -4.56
C TYR A 26 13.20 7.49 -4.92
N VAL A 27 13.06 6.16 -5.05
CA VAL A 27 14.19 5.29 -5.39
C VAL A 27 14.85 5.71 -6.70
N LEU A 28 14.04 6.02 -7.72
CA LEU A 28 14.55 6.51 -9.01
C LEU A 28 15.26 7.86 -8.88
N ALA A 29 14.66 8.82 -8.19
CA ALA A 29 15.26 10.14 -7.99
C ALA A 29 16.57 10.07 -7.21
N ASN A 30 16.63 9.18 -6.20
CA ASN A 30 17.82 8.92 -5.42
C ASN A 30 18.94 8.32 -6.28
N GLN A 31 18.63 7.31 -7.10
CA GLN A 31 19.59 6.70 -8.02
C GLN A 31 20.11 7.68 -9.07
N ARG A 32 19.21 8.51 -9.62
CA ARG A 32 19.50 9.42 -10.72
C ARG A 32 20.35 10.62 -10.32
N CYS A 33 19.96 11.33 -9.27
CA CYS A 33 20.58 12.59 -8.90
C CYS A 33 20.88 12.75 -7.41
N GLY A 34 20.56 11.76 -6.58
CA GLY A 34 20.90 11.79 -5.15
C GLY A 34 19.84 12.46 -4.28
N VAL A 35 18.57 12.51 -4.71
CA VAL A 35 17.45 12.96 -3.87
C VAL A 35 17.46 12.20 -2.54
N THR A 36 17.24 12.91 -1.44
CA THR A 36 17.27 12.36 -0.08
C THR A 36 15.86 12.27 0.49
N VAL A 37 15.63 11.34 1.43
CA VAL A 37 14.35 11.23 2.13
C VAL A 37 14.42 11.87 3.51
N GLY A 38 13.36 12.57 3.91
CA GLY A 38 13.19 13.06 5.27
C GLY A 38 12.13 12.31 6.07
N GLY A 39 11.16 11.65 5.42
CA GLY A 39 10.19 10.81 6.11
C GLY A 39 9.27 10.01 5.19
N ALA A 40 8.67 8.97 5.76
CA ALA A 40 7.62 8.16 5.15
C ALA A 40 6.25 8.59 5.67
N ALA A 41 5.28 8.66 4.78
CA ALA A 41 3.90 8.97 5.12
C ALA A 41 3.32 7.91 6.04
N VAL A 42 2.72 8.34 7.15
CA VAL A 42 2.02 7.43 8.07
C VAL A 42 0.55 7.46 7.73
N ARG A 43 -0.06 6.31 7.43
CA ARG A 43 -1.51 6.16 7.25
C ARG A 43 -2.01 5.19 8.30
N PHE A 44 -3.05 5.58 9.05
CA PHE A 44 -3.61 4.76 10.13
C PHE A 44 -2.55 4.32 11.16
N GLY A 45 -1.57 5.18 11.43
CA GLY A 45 -0.47 4.88 12.35
C GLY A 45 0.67 4.01 11.79
N LEU A 46 0.68 3.70 10.49
CA LEU A 46 1.71 2.87 9.85
C LEU A 46 2.36 3.58 8.66
N SER A 47 3.68 3.52 8.57
CA SER A 47 4.49 4.05 7.46
C SER A 47 4.64 3.06 6.29
N TRP A 48 3.90 1.96 6.34
CA TRP A 48 3.94 0.87 5.38
C TRP A 48 2.55 0.25 5.21
N TYR A 49 2.40 -0.51 4.14
CA TYR A 49 1.26 -1.37 3.82
C TYR A 49 1.78 -2.69 3.24
N ALA A 50 0.93 -3.63 2.85
CA ALA A 50 1.36 -4.85 2.15
C ALA A 50 0.48 -5.10 0.92
N ALA A 51 0.86 -6.07 0.09
CA ALA A 51 -0.09 -6.69 -0.83
C ALA A 51 -0.72 -7.91 -0.15
N GLN A 52 -2.02 -8.12 -0.37
CA GLN A 52 -2.74 -9.34 -0.01
C GLN A 52 -2.94 -10.24 -1.22
N PHE A 53 -2.87 -11.54 -0.99
CA PHE A 53 -3.38 -12.57 -1.88
C PHE A 53 -4.73 -13.03 -1.33
N VAL A 54 -5.79 -12.89 -2.12
CA VAL A 54 -7.16 -13.21 -1.75
C VAL A 54 -7.68 -14.36 -2.61
N VAL A 55 -8.27 -15.35 -1.96
CA VAL A 55 -8.88 -16.54 -2.58
C VAL A 55 -10.35 -16.66 -2.15
N PRO A 56 -11.19 -17.44 -2.85
CA PRO A 56 -12.50 -17.84 -2.34
C PRO A 56 -12.38 -18.47 -0.96
N ALA A 57 -13.37 -18.24 -0.08
CA ALA A 57 -13.32 -18.74 1.30
C ALA A 57 -13.25 -20.28 1.36
N ASP A 58 -13.87 -20.96 0.40
CA ASP A 58 -13.89 -22.41 0.24
C ASP A 58 -12.73 -22.96 -0.62
N SER A 59 -11.78 -22.10 -1.04
CA SER A 59 -10.58 -22.53 -1.77
C SER A 59 -9.75 -23.52 -0.96
N GLU A 60 -9.24 -24.57 -1.63
CA GLU A 60 -8.35 -25.57 -1.06
C GLU A 60 -6.90 -25.06 -0.87
N ALA A 61 -6.57 -23.84 -1.34
CA ALA A 61 -5.23 -23.28 -1.25
C ALA A 61 -4.89 -22.86 0.20
N GLU A 62 -3.82 -23.40 0.77
CA GLU A 62 -3.40 -23.08 2.15
C GLU A 62 -2.06 -22.33 2.20
N SER A 63 -1.38 -22.23 1.06
CA SER A 63 -0.09 -21.58 0.91
C SER A 63 0.04 -20.89 -0.46
N LEU A 64 1.05 -20.03 -0.62
CA LEU A 64 1.30 -19.40 -1.92
C LEU A 64 1.64 -20.44 -2.99
N GLU A 65 2.32 -21.53 -2.61
CA GLU A 65 2.69 -22.62 -3.49
C GLU A 65 1.48 -23.30 -4.17
N ASP A 66 0.33 -23.30 -3.50
CA ASP A 66 -0.91 -23.85 -4.04
C ASP A 66 -1.50 -22.99 -5.17
N LEU A 67 -1.02 -21.74 -5.34
CA LEU A 67 -1.45 -20.84 -6.42
C LEU A 67 -0.82 -21.19 -7.78
N ALA A 68 0.09 -22.17 -7.83
CA ALA A 68 0.74 -22.58 -9.08
C ALA A 68 -0.29 -23.03 -10.12
N GLY A 69 -0.29 -22.38 -11.29
CA GLY A 69 -1.22 -22.63 -12.39
C GLY A 69 -2.65 -22.09 -12.18
N MET A 70 -2.95 -21.46 -11.04
CA MET A 70 -4.24 -20.80 -10.79
C MET A 70 -4.37 -19.48 -11.55
N SER A 71 -5.58 -19.14 -11.99
CA SER A 71 -5.87 -17.86 -12.63
C SER A 71 -5.79 -16.70 -11.63
N TRP A 72 -5.15 -15.61 -12.05
CA TRP A 72 -4.78 -14.49 -11.20
C TRP A 72 -5.38 -13.17 -11.69
N CYS A 73 -6.32 -12.59 -10.95
CA CYS A 73 -6.79 -11.23 -11.23
C CYS A 73 -5.94 -10.16 -10.56
N ILE A 74 -5.55 -9.16 -11.35
CA ILE A 74 -4.75 -8.01 -10.93
C ILE A 74 -5.51 -6.72 -11.27
N PRO A 75 -5.25 -5.61 -10.57
CA PRO A 75 -5.84 -4.33 -10.94
C PRO A 75 -5.31 -3.85 -12.30
N ASP A 76 -3.98 -3.88 -12.47
CA ASP A 76 -3.22 -3.55 -13.66
C ASP A 76 -1.76 -3.99 -13.50
N PHE A 77 -1.03 -4.15 -14.61
CA PHE A 77 0.39 -4.58 -14.61
C PHE A 77 1.36 -3.54 -14.00
N GLY A 78 0.96 -2.28 -13.86
CA GLY A 78 1.77 -1.24 -13.21
C GLY A 78 1.57 -1.15 -11.70
N SER A 79 0.59 -1.88 -11.16
CA SER A 79 0.20 -1.74 -9.76
C SER A 79 1.24 -2.32 -8.81
N THR A 80 1.73 -1.48 -7.89
CA THR A 80 2.75 -1.88 -6.90
C THR A 80 2.28 -3.05 -6.02
N SER A 81 1.14 -2.92 -5.34
CA SER A 81 0.57 -4.00 -4.51
C SER A 81 -0.32 -4.95 -5.29
N GLY A 82 -0.81 -4.54 -6.46
CA GLY A 82 -1.68 -5.36 -7.28
C GLY A 82 -0.95 -6.36 -8.15
N TYR A 83 0.29 -6.09 -8.57
CA TYR A 83 1.02 -6.97 -9.47
C TYR A 83 2.52 -7.05 -9.16
N LEU A 84 3.21 -5.92 -8.99
CA LEU A 84 4.69 -5.93 -8.92
C LEU A 84 5.23 -6.69 -7.71
N TYR A 85 4.83 -6.32 -6.49
CA TYR A 85 5.25 -7.04 -5.26
C TYR A 85 4.77 -8.49 -5.24
N PRO A 86 3.50 -8.79 -5.56
CA PRO A 86 3.06 -10.17 -5.70
C PRO A 86 3.87 -10.99 -6.71
N SER A 87 4.20 -10.42 -7.88
CA SER A 87 4.98 -11.11 -8.92
C SER A 87 6.36 -11.50 -8.41
N VAL A 88 7.03 -10.59 -7.71
CA VAL A 88 8.33 -10.88 -7.09
C VAL A 88 8.20 -11.95 -6.01
N ALA A 89 7.19 -11.86 -5.14
CA ALA A 89 6.96 -12.86 -4.10
C ALA A 89 6.73 -14.27 -4.69
N LEU A 90 5.93 -14.37 -5.76
CA LEU A 90 5.72 -15.64 -6.47
C LEU A 90 7.01 -16.12 -7.16
N GLN A 91 7.73 -15.23 -7.83
CA GLN A 91 8.97 -15.55 -8.54
C GLN A 91 10.08 -16.05 -7.61
N GLU A 92 10.25 -15.44 -6.43
CA GLU A 92 11.24 -15.86 -5.44
C GLU A 92 10.98 -17.26 -4.90
N LEU A 93 9.70 -17.66 -4.85
CA LEU A 93 9.25 -19.00 -4.47
C LEU A 93 9.21 -19.98 -5.65
N GLY A 94 9.49 -19.52 -6.88
CA GLY A 94 9.40 -20.33 -8.09
C GLY A 94 7.98 -20.75 -8.45
N ILE A 95 6.98 -19.95 -8.06
CA ILE A 95 5.56 -20.19 -8.31
C ILE A 95 5.17 -19.48 -9.60
N GLU A 96 4.68 -20.24 -10.56
CA GLU A 96 4.18 -19.72 -11.82
C GLU A 96 2.64 -19.77 -11.81
N PRO A 97 1.94 -18.63 -11.75
CA PRO A 97 0.48 -18.61 -11.88
C PRO A 97 0.05 -19.00 -13.31
N GLY A 98 -1.24 -19.27 -13.47
CA GLY A 98 -1.87 -19.54 -14.76
C GLY A 98 -2.09 -18.27 -15.57
N GLU A 99 -3.33 -18.07 -16.03
CA GLU A 99 -3.71 -16.84 -16.75
C GLU A 99 -3.72 -15.64 -15.80
N VAL A 100 -3.08 -14.53 -16.20
CA VAL A 100 -3.13 -13.25 -15.48
C VAL A 100 -4.12 -12.31 -16.17
N ILE A 101 -5.10 -11.82 -15.42
CA ILE A 101 -6.26 -11.07 -15.92
C ILE A 101 -6.25 -9.67 -15.31
N GLU A 102 -6.23 -8.64 -16.15
CA GLU A 102 -6.37 -7.25 -15.72
C GLU A 102 -7.85 -6.90 -15.49
N ALA A 103 -8.23 -6.69 -14.23
CA ALA A 103 -9.60 -6.38 -13.82
C ALA A 103 -9.90 -4.86 -13.82
N GLY A 104 -8.90 -4.00 -13.96
CA GLY A 104 -9.06 -2.55 -14.01
C GLY A 104 -9.29 -1.90 -12.65
N GLY A 105 -8.52 -2.29 -11.64
CA GLY A 105 -8.50 -1.69 -10.31
C GLY A 105 -8.77 -2.66 -9.16
N HIS A 106 -8.32 -2.29 -7.95
CA HIS A 106 -8.34 -3.18 -6.77
C HIS A 106 -9.75 -3.69 -6.43
N ASN A 107 -10.76 -2.81 -6.53
CA ASN A 107 -12.16 -3.18 -6.31
C ASN A 107 -12.61 -4.29 -7.26
N ASN A 108 -12.29 -4.16 -8.55
CA ASN A 108 -12.68 -5.14 -9.55
C ASN A 108 -11.92 -6.45 -9.37
N SER A 109 -10.65 -6.42 -8.94
CA SER A 109 -9.90 -7.65 -8.63
C SER A 109 -10.54 -8.43 -7.47
N MET A 110 -10.99 -7.75 -6.41
CA MET A 110 -11.70 -8.40 -5.31
C MET A 110 -13.07 -8.95 -5.75
N LEU A 111 -13.81 -8.19 -6.57
CA LEU A 111 -15.09 -8.64 -7.13
C LEU A 111 -14.92 -9.82 -8.09
N ALA A 112 -13.83 -9.89 -8.85
CA ALA A 112 -13.56 -10.97 -9.79
C ALA A 112 -13.38 -12.32 -9.07
N VAL A 113 -12.65 -12.36 -7.95
CA VAL A 113 -12.58 -13.56 -7.11
C VAL A 113 -13.92 -13.91 -6.51
N TYR A 114 -14.62 -12.91 -5.95
CA TYR A 114 -15.96 -13.08 -5.40
C TYR A 114 -16.96 -13.65 -6.43
N ASN A 115 -16.86 -13.25 -7.70
CA ASN A 115 -17.70 -13.73 -8.79
C ASN A 115 -17.23 -15.06 -9.41
N GLY A 116 -16.09 -15.61 -8.97
CA GLY A 116 -15.49 -16.82 -9.55
C GLY A 116 -14.93 -16.62 -10.96
N GLU A 117 -14.54 -15.39 -11.31
CA GLU A 117 -13.89 -15.06 -12.60
C GLU A 117 -12.42 -15.46 -12.63
N CYS A 118 -11.79 -15.57 -11.46
CA CYS A 118 -10.44 -16.09 -11.25
C CYS A 118 -10.30 -16.79 -9.91
N ASP A 119 -9.28 -17.62 -9.80
CA ASP A 119 -9.02 -18.45 -8.63
C ASP A 119 -8.44 -17.64 -7.45
N PHE A 120 -7.69 -16.57 -7.75
CA PHE A 120 -7.19 -15.62 -6.75
C PHE A 120 -6.96 -14.22 -7.33
N ALA A 121 -6.86 -13.24 -6.43
CA ALA A 121 -6.53 -11.86 -6.77
C ALA A 121 -5.58 -11.22 -5.77
N THR A 122 -4.95 -10.14 -6.21
CA THR A 122 -4.06 -9.35 -5.36
C THR A 122 -4.46 -7.90 -5.32
N ALA A 123 -4.33 -7.31 -4.14
CA ALA A 123 -4.63 -5.90 -3.90
C ALA A 123 -3.85 -5.37 -2.70
N PHE A 124 -4.05 -4.09 -2.34
CA PHE A 124 -3.46 -3.56 -1.12
C PHE A 124 -4.09 -4.16 0.14
N PHE A 125 -3.27 -4.30 1.16
CA PHE A 125 -3.66 -4.59 2.53
C PHE A 125 -3.14 -3.47 3.43
N SER A 126 -4.07 -2.79 4.10
CA SER A 126 -3.75 -1.94 5.25
C SER A 126 -4.23 -2.65 6.51
N PRO A 127 -3.39 -2.82 7.54
CA PRO A 127 -3.81 -3.44 8.78
C PRO A 127 -5.04 -2.77 9.39
N PRO A 128 -5.95 -3.54 10.01
CA PRO A 128 -7.14 -2.97 10.63
C PRO A 128 -6.77 -2.08 11.82
N LEU A 129 -7.60 -1.07 12.10
CA LEU A 129 -7.51 -0.35 13.38
C LEU A 129 -8.12 -1.21 14.47
N LEU A 130 -7.36 -1.42 15.55
CA LEU A 130 -7.73 -2.25 16.69
C LEU A 130 -8.03 -1.38 17.92
N PRO A 131 -8.84 -1.87 18.88
CA PRO A 131 -9.11 -1.14 20.10
C PRO A 131 -7.85 -1.13 20.99
N GLY A 132 -7.33 0.08 21.25
CA GLY A 132 -6.27 0.30 22.24
C GLY A 132 -4.88 -0.26 21.89
N ARG A 133 -4.66 -0.75 20.66
CA ARG A 133 -3.32 -1.19 20.20
C ARG A 133 -3.17 -1.13 18.68
N THR A 134 -1.94 -1.28 18.21
CA THR A 134 -1.62 -1.42 16.78
C THR A 134 -1.51 -2.90 16.40
N TRP A 135 -1.93 -3.23 15.19
CA TRP A 135 -1.73 -4.55 14.59
C TRP A 135 -0.24 -4.81 14.30
N VAL A 136 0.23 -6.02 14.57
CA VAL A 136 1.65 -6.40 14.50
C VAL A 136 1.90 -7.37 13.36
N TYR A 137 2.68 -6.93 12.37
CA TYR A 137 3.05 -7.72 11.20
C TYR A 137 3.78 -9.02 11.57
N GLY A 138 3.37 -10.13 10.95
CA GLY A 138 3.91 -11.46 11.19
C GLY A 138 3.51 -12.10 12.52
N VAL A 139 2.72 -11.41 13.35
CA VAL A 139 2.21 -11.92 14.63
C VAL A 139 0.69 -12.02 14.60
N ASP A 140 0.03 -10.94 14.22
CA ASP A 140 -1.43 -10.88 14.15
C ASP A 140 -1.93 -11.45 12.82
N SER A 141 -3.10 -12.11 12.85
CA SER A 141 -3.76 -12.56 11.63
C SER A 141 -4.14 -11.36 10.75
N PRO A 142 -3.94 -11.42 9.41
CA PRO A 142 -4.49 -10.41 8.49
C PRO A 142 -6.01 -10.26 8.63
N GLU A 143 -6.69 -11.33 9.06
CA GLU A 143 -8.12 -11.39 9.31
C GLU A 143 -8.46 -11.54 10.80
N ILE A 144 -7.70 -10.87 11.67
CA ILE A 144 -7.93 -10.87 13.14
C ILE A 144 -9.38 -10.53 13.53
N TRP A 145 -10.11 -9.83 12.67
CA TRP A 145 -11.52 -9.53 12.86
C TRP A 145 -12.41 -10.78 12.99
N ARG A 146 -11.99 -11.92 12.43
CA ARG A 146 -12.73 -13.19 12.56
C ARG A 146 -12.81 -13.67 14.01
N ASP A 147 -11.92 -13.22 14.89
CA ASP A 147 -11.97 -13.54 16.32
C ASP A 147 -13.16 -12.88 17.04
N ALA A 148 -13.81 -11.89 16.41
CA ALA A 148 -14.97 -11.20 16.97
C ALA A 148 -16.29 -11.98 16.82
N ASP A 149 -16.34 -13.02 15.99
CA ASP A 149 -17.56 -13.79 15.67
C ASP A 149 -18.73 -12.92 15.15
N GLU A 150 -18.39 -11.80 14.50
CA GLU A 150 -19.32 -10.87 13.86
C GLU A 150 -18.84 -10.54 12.44
N GLU A 151 -19.77 -10.43 11.50
CA GLU A 151 -19.45 -10.07 10.12
C GLU A 151 -19.18 -8.56 9.97
N PRO A 152 -18.28 -8.14 9.06
CA PRO A 152 -18.05 -6.73 8.78
C PRO A 152 -19.29 -6.03 8.21
N VAL A 153 -19.59 -4.85 8.75
CA VAL A 153 -20.71 -4.00 8.34
C VAL A 153 -20.17 -2.68 7.81
N ARG A 154 -20.67 -2.26 6.65
CA ARG A 154 -20.37 -0.94 6.07
C ARG A 154 -21.31 0.13 6.62
N THR A 155 -20.78 1.27 7.01
CA THR A 155 -21.56 2.45 7.43
C THR A 155 -22.00 3.30 6.25
N GLU A 156 -22.92 4.24 6.48
CA GLU A 156 -23.36 5.21 5.47
C GLU A 156 -22.21 6.10 4.98
N GLU A 157 -21.20 6.32 5.81
CA GLU A 157 -19.96 7.05 5.49
C GLU A 157 -18.94 6.19 4.72
N GLY A 158 -19.30 4.96 4.31
CA GLY A 158 -18.46 4.10 3.48
C GLY A 158 -17.33 3.40 4.22
N ARG A 159 -17.37 3.36 5.55
CA ARG A 159 -16.35 2.68 6.39
C ARG A 159 -16.83 1.30 6.79
N THR A 160 -15.93 0.33 6.88
CA THR A 160 -16.27 -1.05 7.26
C THR A 160 -15.77 -1.36 8.67
N PHE A 161 -16.66 -1.83 9.54
CA PHE A 161 -16.36 -2.14 10.93
C PHE A 161 -16.84 -3.55 11.33
N VAL A 162 -16.23 -4.12 12.36
CA VAL A 162 -16.63 -5.39 13.00
C VAL A 162 -16.79 -5.15 14.49
N ALA A 163 -17.93 -5.56 15.07
CA ALA A 163 -18.26 -5.33 16.48
C ALA A 163 -18.17 -3.83 16.91
N GLY A 164 -18.52 -2.91 16.01
CA GLY A 164 -18.45 -1.46 16.22
C GLY A 164 -17.08 -0.84 15.87
N GLY A 165 -16.94 0.47 16.10
CA GLY A 165 -15.68 1.18 15.88
C GLY A 165 -14.59 0.82 16.90
N PRO A 166 -13.30 1.16 16.65
CA PRO A 166 -12.23 1.00 17.63
C PRO A 166 -12.52 1.66 18.99
N ASP A 167 -13.24 2.79 19.00
CA ASP A 167 -13.68 3.48 20.22
C ASP A 167 -14.75 2.71 21.01
N GLU A 168 -15.45 1.79 20.34
CA GLU A 168 -16.49 0.94 20.92
C GLU A 168 -15.95 -0.46 21.27
N GLY A 169 -14.66 -0.72 21.02
CA GLY A 169 -14.03 -2.01 21.25
C GLY A 169 -13.99 -2.94 20.03
N GLY A 170 -14.44 -2.46 18.86
CA GLY A 170 -14.44 -3.21 17.60
C GLY A 170 -13.25 -2.88 16.70
N TYR A 171 -13.36 -3.25 15.43
CA TYR A 171 -12.29 -3.20 14.43
C TYR A 171 -12.71 -2.30 13.27
N ARG A 172 -11.82 -1.47 12.73
CA ARG A 172 -12.01 -0.87 11.39
C ARG A 172 -11.23 -1.66 10.37
N ILE A 173 -11.91 -2.24 9.38
CA ILE A 173 -11.26 -2.96 8.28
C ILE A 173 -10.81 -1.94 7.22
N LEU A 174 -9.60 -2.13 6.71
CA LEU A 174 -8.93 -1.18 5.81
C LEU A 174 -8.32 -1.85 4.57
N ASP A 175 -8.53 -3.15 4.35
CA ASP A 175 -8.07 -3.84 3.14
C ASP A 175 -8.99 -3.60 1.94
N ALA A 176 -8.52 -3.92 0.72
CA ALA A 176 -9.24 -3.60 -0.51
C ALA A 176 -10.70 -4.09 -0.59
N ARG A 177 -11.07 -5.16 0.13
CA ARG A 177 -12.45 -5.68 0.18
C ARG A 177 -13.40 -4.70 0.85
N SER A 178 -12.91 -3.88 1.78
CA SER A 178 -13.74 -2.85 2.42
C SER A 178 -14.31 -1.85 1.43
N SER A 179 -13.72 -1.69 0.23
CA SER A 179 -14.19 -0.74 -0.77
C SER A 179 -15.35 -1.25 -1.63
N VAL A 180 -15.66 -2.55 -1.57
CA VAL A 180 -16.67 -3.18 -2.46
C VAL A 180 -17.87 -3.75 -1.71
N THR A 181 -17.96 -3.56 -0.40
CA THR A 181 -19.07 -4.08 0.41
C THR A 181 -20.44 -3.51 0.04
N ASP A 182 -20.50 -2.36 -0.65
CA ASP A 182 -21.77 -1.85 -1.22
C ASP A 182 -22.28 -2.74 -2.36
N THR A 183 -21.37 -3.40 -3.09
CA THR A 183 -21.68 -4.26 -4.24
C THR A 183 -21.71 -5.74 -3.87
N ALA A 184 -20.80 -6.18 -2.98
CA ALA A 184 -20.70 -7.53 -2.46
C ALA A 184 -20.70 -7.48 -0.91
N PRO A 185 -21.86 -7.38 -0.26
CA PRO A 185 -21.97 -7.21 1.20
C PRO A 185 -21.37 -8.36 2.03
N ASP A 186 -21.32 -9.55 1.46
CA ASP A 186 -20.84 -10.82 2.02
C ASP A 186 -19.42 -11.18 1.57
N ILE A 187 -18.69 -10.27 0.91
CA ILE A 187 -17.35 -10.54 0.37
C ILE A 187 -16.36 -11.08 1.41
N PHE A 188 -16.47 -10.68 2.67
CA PHE A 188 -15.58 -11.14 3.75
C PHE A 188 -15.87 -12.58 4.21
N SER A 189 -17.10 -13.04 4.00
CA SER A 189 -17.49 -14.43 4.24
C SER A 189 -17.22 -15.33 3.03
N GLU A 190 -17.30 -14.78 1.82
CA GLU A 190 -17.09 -15.50 0.55
C GLU A 190 -15.63 -15.51 0.08
N THR A 191 -14.76 -14.70 0.70
CA THR A 191 -13.32 -14.66 0.39
C THR A 191 -12.46 -14.63 1.66
N ARG A 192 -11.19 -15.00 1.55
CA ARG A 192 -10.22 -14.91 2.63
C ARG A 192 -8.84 -14.47 2.13
N ILE A 193 -8.08 -13.84 3.02
CA ILE A 193 -6.66 -13.53 2.76
C ILE A 193 -5.86 -14.81 2.97
N LEU A 194 -5.19 -15.26 1.92
CA LEU A 194 -4.29 -16.41 1.94
C LEU A 194 -2.93 -16.04 2.53
N ALA A 195 -2.35 -14.93 2.05
CA ALA A 195 -1.03 -14.47 2.47
C ALA A 195 -0.87 -12.96 2.25
N LEU A 196 0.17 -12.40 2.86
CA LEU A 196 0.64 -11.05 2.62
C LEU A 196 2.06 -11.08 2.05
N THR A 197 2.41 -10.11 1.20
CA THR A 197 3.82 -9.84 0.87
C THR A 197 4.54 -9.20 2.05
N GLU A 198 5.86 -9.04 1.93
CA GLU A 198 6.63 -8.13 2.78
C GLU A 198 6.05 -6.70 2.79
N GLN A 199 6.47 -5.93 3.80
CA GLN A 199 6.04 -4.55 3.99
C GLN A 199 6.51 -3.65 2.84
N ILE A 200 5.57 -2.92 2.26
CA ILE A 200 5.77 -1.94 1.21
C ILE A 200 5.80 -0.56 1.87
N PRO A 201 6.93 0.19 1.78
CA PRO A 201 7.01 1.56 2.24
C PRO A 201 5.94 2.47 1.62
N ASN A 202 5.34 3.35 2.43
CA ASN A 202 4.46 4.40 1.94
C ASN A 202 5.23 5.52 1.20
N ASP A 203 4.47 6.47 0.67
CA ASP A 203 4.98 7.69 0.02
C ASP A 203 5.98 8.45 0.90
N THR A 204 6.77 9.29 0.26
CA THR A 204 7.93 9.95 0.85
C THR A 204 7.71 11.45 0.93
N VAL A 205 8.31 12.08 1.94
CA VAL A 205 8.74 13.48 1.87
C VAL A 205 10.23 13.47 1.52
N SER A 206 10.54 13.91 0.31
CA SER A 206 11.86 13.88 -0.29
C SER A 206 12.41 15.29 -0.53
N PHE A 207 13.72 15.45 -0.47
CA PHE A 207 14.43 16.72 -0.63
C PHE A 207 15.45 16.63 -1.76
N GLY A 208 15.63 17.74 -2.47
CA GLY A 208 16.66 17.86 -3.50
C GLY A 208 18.06 17.46 -2.99
N PRO A 209 18.96 17.00 -3.87
CA PRO A 209 20.28 16.46 -3.48
C PRO A 209 21.17 17.42 -2.69
N GLU A 210 21.02 18.73 -2.90
CA GLU A 210 21.81 19.80 -2.27
C GLU A 210 20.99 20.61 -1.25
N PHE A 211 19.76 20.16 -0.93
CA PHE A 211 18.88 20.86 -0.01
C PHE A 211 19.54 20.98 1.39
N PRO A 212 19.55 22.18 2.01
CA PRO A 212 20.22 22.36 3.30
C PRO A 212 19.65 21.46 4.39
N LEU A 213 20.49 20.55 4.92
CA LEU A 213 20.07 19.53 5.91
C LEU A 213 19.42 20.13 7.17
N SER A 214 19.90 21.28 7.65
CA SER A 214 19.28 21.96 8.80
C SER A 214 17.84 22.35 8.51
N THR A 215 17.60 22.90 7.33
CA THR A 215 16.27 23.32 6.88
C THR A 215 15.38 22.11 6.62
N ALA A 216 15.91 21.04 6.01
CA ALA A 216 15.17 19.79 5.82
C ALA A 216 14.68 19.23 7.16
N ASN A 217 15.55 19.20 8.19
CA ASN A 217 15.17 18.74 9.53
C ASN A 217 14.12 19.65 10.19
N GLU A 218 14.23 20.97 10.03
CA GLU A 218 13.22 21.91 10.51
C GLU A 218 11.85 21.66 9.84
N ILE A 219 11.84 21.41 8.54
CA ILE A 219 10.63 21.10 7.76
C ILE A 219 10.03 19.77 8.18
N VAL A 220 10.84 18.72 8.32
CA VAL A 220 10.37 17.40 8.76
C VAL A 220 9.73 17.49 10.15
N ASN A 221 10.38 18.18 11.10
CA ASN A 221 9.82 18.39 12.43
C ASN A 221 8.50 19.18 12.38
N ALA A 222 8.45 20.24 11.57
CA ALA A 222 7.23 21.02 11.38
C ALA A 222 6.09 20.20 10.75
N LEU A 223 6.40 19.29 9.81
CA LEU A 223 5.42 18.40 9.21
C LEU A 223 4.91 17.36 10.23
N VAL A 224 5.80 16.80 11.06
CA VAL A 224 5.40 15.91 12.16
C VAL A 224 4.43 16.63 13.10
N ASP A 225 4.78 17.83 13.57
CA ASP A 225 3.93 18.64 14.44
C ASP A 225 2.60 19.02 13.75
N PHE A 226 2.65 19.36 12.45
CA PHE A 226 1.47 19.72 11.68
C PHE A 226 0.50 18.53 11.55
N THR A 227 1.01 17.34 11.25
CA THR A 227 0.18 16.13 11.11
C THR A 227 -0.51 15.70 12.41
N ALA A 228 0.00 16.15 13.56
CA ALA A 228 -0.65 15.94 14.86
C ALA A 228 -1.73 17.00 15.18
N SER A 229 -1.94 18.00 14.32
CA SER A 229 -2.90 19.08 14.53
C SER A 229 -4.22 18.87 13.78
N ASP A 230 -5.33 19.35 14.34
CA ASP A 230 -6.64 19.33 13.69
C ASP A 230 -6.64 20.03 12.32
N ALA A 231 -5.78 21.05 12.15
CA ALA A 231 -5.63 21.79 10.90
C ALA A 231 -5.15 20.90 9.73
N CYS A 232 -4.48 19.77 10.02
CA CYS A 232 -4.05 18.85 8.98
C CYS A 232 -5.22 18.17 8.26
N LEU A 233 -6.36 18.00 8.93
CA LEU A 233 -7.57 17.37 8.36
C LEU A 233 -8.12 18.15 7.17
N GLU A 234 -7.78 19.43 7.05
CA GLU A 234 -8.13 20.30 5.91
C GLU A 234 -7.04 20.29 4.81
N SER A 235 -6.01 19.44 4.94
CA SER A 235 -4.82 19.40 4.07
C SER A 235 -4.38 17.95 3.80
N ILE A 236 -3.11 17.63 4.01
CA ILE A 236 -2.52 16.30 3.73
C ILE A 236 -3.16 15.16 4.56
N CYS A 237 -3.82 15.48 5.68
CA CYS A 237 -4.53 14.49 6.48
C CYS A 237 -6.00 14.30 6.13
N SER A 238 -6.50 14.97 5.08
CA SER A 238 -7.85 14.72 4.59
C SER A 238 -7.97 13.32 3.98
N GLU A 239 -9.04 12.58 4.33
CA GLU A 239 -9.39 11.30 3.70
C GLU A 239 -9.65 11.46 2.18
N ASP A 240 -10.03 12.66 1.72
CA ASP A 240 -10.29 12.98 0.31
C ASP A 240 -9.03 13.41 -0.48
N PHE A 241 -7.86 13.44 0.16
CA PHE A 241 -6.61 13.86 -0.48
C PHE A 241 -5.49 12.82 -0.33
N TYR A 242 -4.53 13.04 0.57
CA TYR A 242 -3.42 12.11 0.81
C TYR A 242 -3.73 11.07 1.89
N ASN A 243 -4.71 11.35 2.76
CA ASN A 243 -5.08 10.52 3.90
C ASN A 243 -3.89 10.17 4.81
N TRP A 244 -2.95 11.12 4.97
CA TRP A 244 -1.86 10.96 5.92
C TRP A 244 -2.40 11.18 7.34
N THR A 245 -1.82 10.49 8.29
CA THR A 245 -2.12 10.61 9.73
C THR A 245 -0.87 10.99 10.52
N GLY A 246 0.26 11.14 9.82
CA GLY A 246 1.56 11.38 10.41
C GLY A 246 2.66 11.40 9.35
N LEU A 247 3.86 11.70 9.81
CA LEU A 247 5.11 11.51 9.08
C LEU A 247 6.08 10.79 10.00
N GLU A 248 6.69 9.71 9.53
CA GLU A 248 7.74 9.00 10.26
C GLU A 248 9.10 9.38 9.65
N PRO A 249 10.02 9.99 10.41
CA PRO A 249 11.38 10.18 9.92
C PRO A 249 12.05 8.83 9.64
N VAL A 250 12.49 8.62 8.40
CA VAL A 250 13.13 7.37 7.98
C VAL A 250 14.49 7.63 7.31
N ALA A 251 15.34 6.61 7.30
CA ALA A 251 16.57 6.62 6.52
C ALA A 251 16.32 6.01 5.13
N ASP A 252 17.20 6.31 4.17
CA ASP A 252 17.14 5.80 2.79
C ASP A 252 16.91 4.27 2.70
N ARG A 253 17.60 3.51 3.56
CA ARG A 253 17.47 2.04 3.65
C ARG A 253 16.05 1.52 3.91
N PHE A 254 15.13 2.38 4.39
CA PHE A 254 13.71 2.03 4.53
C PHE A 254 13.09 1.67 3.17
N TYR A 255 13.64 2.20 2.07
CA TYR A 255 13.20 1.96 0.70
C TYR A 255 14.05 0.90 -0.05
N ASP A 256 14.87 0.12 0.66
CA ASP A 256 15.61 -1.01 0.09
C ASP A 256 14.71 -2.12 -0.49
N PRO A 257 13.52 -2.44 0.10
CA PRO A 257 12.61 -3.41 -0.52
C PRO A 257 12.16 -2.97 -1.92
N VAL A 258 11.93 -1.68 -2.12
CA VAL A 258 11.52 -1.10 -3.41
C VAL A 258 12.67 -1.16 -4.43
N ARG A 259 13.92 -0.92 -4.00
CA ARG A 259 15.11 -1.12 -4.84
C ARG A 259 15.25 -2.56 -5.29
N SER A 260 15.06 -3.49 -4.37
CA SER A 260 15.16 -4.93 -4.63
C SER A 260 14.09 -5.37 -5.64
N LEU A 261 12.85 -4.94 -5.44
CA LEU A 261 11.74 -5.13 -6.37
C LEU A 261 12.10 -4.65 -7.78
N MET A 262 12.53 -3.39 -7.91
CA MET A 262 12.88 -2.81 -9.21
C MET A 262 14.01 -3.57 -9.90
N SER A 263 15.02 -3.99 -9.12
CA SER A 263 16.14 -4.78 -9.65
C SER A 263 15.71 -6.17 -10.13
N ILE A 264 14.78 -6.84 -9.44
CA ILE A 264 14.31 -8.18 -9.80
C ILE A 264 13.47 -8.13 -11.08
N LEU A 265 12.59 -7.13 -11.17
CA LEU A 265 11.71 -6.94 -12.33
C LEU A 265 12.43 -6.29 -13.52
N GLY A 266 13.69 -5.87 -13.36
CA GLY A 266 14.44 -5.16 -14.39
C GLY A 266 13.83 -3.81 -14.77
N ILE A 267 13.06 -3.20 -13.86
CA ILE A 267 12.42 -1.90 -14.08
C ILE A 267 13.51 -0.84 -14.18
N SER A 268 13.60 -0.22 -15.35
CA SER A 268 14.54 0.86 -15.65
C SER A 268 13.93 2.23 -15.38
N GLU A 269 14.77 3.27 -15.40
CA GLU A 269 14.30 4.67 -15.39
C GLU A 269 13.37 4.96 -16.58
N GLU A 270 13.65 4.38 -17.76
CA GLU A 270 12.87 4.56 -18.98
C GLU A 270 11.44 4.03 -18.83
N ASP A 271 11.28 2.89 -18.16
CA ASP A 271 9.97 2.27 -17.90
C ASP A 271 9.06 3.14 -17.02
N VAL A 272 9.63 4.02 -16.20
CA VAL A 272 8.88 4.81 -15.20
C VAL A 272 8.80 6.29 -15.56
N LEU A 273 9.84 6.84 -16.17
CA LEU A 273 9.90 8.25 -16.54
C LEU A 273 9.40 8.52 -17.97
N GLY A 274 9.32 7.47 -18.80
CA GLY A 274 9.02 7.57 -20.23
C GLY A 274 10.19 8.10 -21.05
N ASP A 275 10.07 8.02 -22.39
CA ASP A 275 11.03 8.66 -23.31
C ASP A 275 11.04 10.19 -23.05
N GLY A 276 12.20 10.70 -22.61
CA GLY A 276 12.45 12.13 -22.44
C GLY A 276 12.52 12.92 -23.73
#